data_AF-A0A257N689-F1
#
_entry.id   AF-A0A257N689-F1
#
_cell.length_a   1.000
_cell.length_b   1.000
_cell.length_c   1.000
_cell.angle_alpha   90.00
_cell.angle_beta   90.00
_cell.angle_gamma   90.00
#
_symmetry.space_group_name_H-M   'P 1'
#
loop_
_entity.id
_entity.type
_entity.pdbx_description
1 polymer ?
#
loop_
_entity_poly.entity_id
_entity_poly.type
_entity_poly.pdbx_seq_one_letter_code
_entity_poly.pdbx_strand_id
1 'polypeptide(L)'
;MLKNHSFKGSIFISYRRADSPGYVRALLSDMRNTFGGKQVFLDMEDIAAGSDFPIIINEAVRNCELLLALIGPNWIELRDENGQRRIENLTDFVRLEINAALERKIPIIPVLLENAKMPKADELPNELKQLSTLEGITLTYDRWDDDIARLFAAIERITVEPKVARLYSAALVNLDRGHWQEALTEFEAITSIQSHYLDVPERIKPLRELTKNWSRLGPKANRWHDLASRYPLMLMVIVSLLFNYLFNLEVIVHPMARRGVEQAENYFQLWAVLVNSIGFLTGIAIFIIFVRPVSHGLADLVRGKVAPQESLTFLRRRCLLLGQYAALISACIWIVAGPIYPLMIGTLEFRDYVYFITSLAMCGIFVATYPFLIVTWLCTHVFYPSFLSPGLVAWDDVATLNRVDSWRWRYLAMAGALPMIVLALGLILGPSIVSRWATILLGICGFVGFSGFISALWLFQAIQSDIVLLKEATFAYGGKLDNQEVKRG
;
A
#
# COMPACT_ATOMS: atom_id res chain seq x y z
N MET A 1 -14.79 2.03 38.76
CA MET A 1 -13.69 1.84 37.79
C MET A 1 -14.05 2.62 36.55
N LEU A 2 -13.44 3.80 36.38
CA LEU A 2 -13.76 4.76 35.32
C LEU A 2 -13.33 4.21 33.96
N LYS A 3 -14.29 3.98 33.06
CA LYS A 3 -14.00 3.79 31.63
C LYS A 3 -13.44 5.12 31.12
N ASN A 4 -12.28 5.11 30.48
CA ASN A 4 -11.77 6.29 29.76
C ASN A 4 -12.70 6.55 28.56
N HIS A 5 -13.64 7.48 28.73
CA HIS A 5 -14.53 7.92 27.68
C HIS A 5 -13.75 8.83 26.71
N SER A 6 -13.36 8.29 25.55
CA SER A 6 -12.50 8.93 24.54
C SER A 6 -13.30 9.84 23.60
N PHE A 7 -14.02 10.82 24.16
CA PHE A 7 -14.67 11.84 23.34
C PHE A 7 -13.69 12.98 23.03
N LYS A 8 -13.49 13.28 21.74
CA LYS A 8 -12.61 14.35 21.23
C LYS A 8 -13.37 15.41 20.40
N GLY A 9 -14.69 15.46 20.50
CA GLY A 9 -15.49 16.51 19.86
C GLY A 9 -15.73 17.69 20.80
N SER A 10 -16.44 18.70 20.33
CA SER A 10 -16.79 19.93 21.06
C SER A 10 -18.27 19.88 21.44
N ILE A 11 -18.56 19.88 22.73
CA ILE A 11 -19.91 20.00 23.29
C ILE A 11 -20.12 21.45 23.73
N PHE A 12 -21.13 22.10 23.19
CA PHE A 12 -21.53 23.44 23.61
C PHE A 12 -22.59 23.32 24.72
N ILE A 13 -22.43 24.06 25.82
CA ILE A 13 -23.37 24.01 26.95
C ILE A 13 -24.04 25.37 27.08
N SER A 14 -25.31 25.44 26.67
CA SER A 14 -26.13 26.64 26.80
C SER A 14 -26.88 26.60 28.12
N TYR A 15 -26.70 27.61 28.97
CA TYR A 15 -27.31 27.65 30.30
C TYR A 15 -27.53 29.07 30.82
N ARG A 16 -28.42 29.21 31.82
CA ARG A 16 -28.66 30.46 32.54
C ARG A 16 -28.06 30.38 33.94
N ARG A 17 -27.02 31.19 34.24
CA ARG A 17 -26.38 31.24 35.58
C ARG A 17 -27.37 31.53 36.71
N ALA A 18 -28.33 32.43 36.48
CA ALA A 18 -29.31 32.83 37.48
C ALA A 18 -30.34 31.73 37.82
N ASP A 19 -30.43 30.67 37.02
CA ASP A 19 -31.49 29.66 37.15
C ASP A 19 -31.07 28.50 38.05
N SER A 20 -29.89 27.91 37.82
CA SER A 20 -29.44 26.70 38.54
C SER A 20 -27.91 26.59 38.65
N PRO A 21 -27.21 27.54 39.32
CA PRO A 21 -25.75 27.63 39.29
C PRO A 21 -25.03 26.43 39.89
N GLY A 22 -25.58 25.80 40.94
CA GLY A 22 -24.99 24.63 41.58
C GLY A 22 -24.97 23.40 40.66
N TYR A 23 -26.09 23.15 39.97
CA TYR A 23 -26.25 22.05 39.01
C TYR A 23 -25.33 22.18 37.82
N VAL A 24 -25.27 23.38 37.24
CA VAL A 24 -24.38 23.68 36.11
C VAL A 24 -22.93 23.40 36.51
N ARG A 25 -22.51 23.87 37.68
CA ARG A 25 -21.14 23.67 38.17
C ARG A 25 -20.81 22.20 38.40
N ALA A 26 -21.74 21.43 38.97
CA ALA A 26 -21.58 20.00 39.18
C ALA A 26 -21.46 19.25 37.85
N LEU A 27 -22.36 19.50 36.90
CA LEU A 27 -22.32 18.89 35.57
C LEU A 27 -21.01 19.22 34.84
N LEU A 28 -20.58 20.48 34.84
CA LEU A 28 -19.31 20.89 34.25
C LEU A 28 -18.11 20.17 34.88
N SER A 29 -18.13 19.93 36.19
CA SER A 29 -17.10 19.17 36.89
C SER A 29 -17.07 17.72 36.41
N ASP A 30 -18.22 17.04 36.36
CA ASP A 30 -18.28 15.64 35.96
C ASP A 30 -17.96 15.43 34.49
N MET A 31 -18.39 16.35 33.63
CA MET A 31 -18.04 16.36 32.22
C MET A 31 -16.52 16.54 32.02
N ARG A 32 -15.88 17.43 32.78
CA ARG A 32 -14.41 17.61 32.75
C ARG A 32 -13.66 16.38 33.24
N ASN A 33 -14.17 15.74 34.30
CA ASN A 33 -13.57 14.51 34.83
C ASN A 33 -13.70 13.34 33.86
N THR A 34 -14.78 13.28 33.07
CA THR A 34 -15.11 12.14 32.22
C THR A 34 -14.56 12.27 30.80
N PHE A 35 -14.70 13.44 30.17
CA PHE A 35 -14.31 13.67 28.77
C PHE A 35 -13.04 14.53 28.60
N GLY A 36 -12.46 15.06 29.68
CA GLY A 36 -11.19 15.80 29.67
C GLY A 36 -11.32 17.34 29.76
N GLY A 37 -10.20 18.03 29.50
CA GLY A 37 -10.03 19.47 29.76
C GLY A 37 -10.81 20.44 28.86
N LYS A 38 -10.62 21.76 29.07
CA LYS A 38 -11.35 22.89 28.45
C LYS A 38 -11.53 22.87 26.90
N GLN A 39 -10.79 22.04 26.17
CA GLN A 39 -10.91 21.92 24.70
C GLN A 39 -12.22 21.26 24.25
N VAL A 40 -12.95 20.59 25.14
CA VAL A 40 -14.18 19.85 24.81
C VAL A 40 -15.44 20.67 25.10
N PHE A 41 -15.36 21.73 25.93
CA PHE A 41 -16.53 22.48 26.40
C PHE A 41 -16.39 23.97 26.16
N LEU A 42 -17.32 24.53 25.39
CA LEU A 42 -17.44 25.97 25.20
C LEU A 42 -18.43 26.52 26.23
N ASP A 43 -17.90 27.24 27.22
CA ASP A 43 -18.66 28.01 28.22
C ASP A 43 -18.39 29.51 28.00
N MET A 44 -19.44 30.33 28.04
CA MET A 44 -19.39 31.78 27.85
C MET A 44 -18.55 32.53 28.90
N GLU A 45 -18.14 31.88 30.00
CA GLU A 45 -17.18 32.46 30.96
C GLU A 45 -15.72 32.48 30.49
N ASP A 46 -15.33 31.73 29.44
CA ASP A 46 -13.95 31.72 28.91
C ASP A 46 -13.71 32.79 27.82
N ILE A 47 -14.68 33.69 27.57
CA ILE A 47 -14.57 34.77 26.57
C ILE A 47 -13.86 36.00 27.18
N ALA A 48 -12.77 36.43 26.56
CA ALA A 48 -12.00 37.59 27.00
C ALA A 48 -12.82 38.89 26.97
N ALA A 49 -12.66 39.73 27.99
CA ALA A 49 -13.29 41.05 28.06
C ALA A 49 -12.90 41.90 26.84
N GLY A 50 -13.90 42.52 26.18
CA GLY A 50 -13.70 43.37 25.00
C GLY A 50 -13.95 42.71 23.64
N SER A 51 -14.42 41.45 23.61
CA SER A 51 -14.70 40.72 22.38
C SER A 51 -16.11 40.96 21.82
N ASP A 52 -16.31 40.85 20.51
CA ASP A 52 -17.62 40.93 19.85
C ASP A 52 -18.42 39.63 20.06
N PHE A 53 -19.26 39.63 21.10
CA PHE A 53 -19.91 38.43 21.66
C PHE A 53 -20.82 37.66 20.66
N PRO A 54 -21.68 38.30 19.85
CA PRO A 54 -22.46 37.61 18.82
C PRO A 54 -21.62 36.83 17.80
N ILE A 55 -20.43 37.35 17.43
CA ILE A 55 -19.51 36.68 16.50
C ILE A 55 -18.94 35.40 17.15
N ILE A 56 -18.53 35.50 18.41
CA ILE A 56 -17.95 34.37 19.15
C ILE A 56 -18.97 33.25 19.37
N ILE A 57 -20.21 33.59 19.73
CA ILE A 57 -21.30 32.59 19.88
C ILE A 57 -21.52 31.85 18.56
N ASN A 58 -21.57 32.59 17.44
CA ASN A 58 -21.73 31.97 16.13
C ASN A 58 -20.56 31.05 15.78
N GLU A 59 -19.31 31.42 16.09
CA GLU A 59 -18.16 30.55 15.85
C GLU A 59 -18.11 29.33 16.79
N ALA A 60 -18.46 29.51 18.06
CA ALA A 60 -18.49 28.45 19.06
C ALA A 60 -19.55 27.39 18.73
N VAL A 61 -20.76 27.84 18.37
CA VAL A 61 -21.84 26.95 17.91
C VAL A 61 -21.52 26.36 16.53
N ARG A 62 -20.85 27.09 15.63
CA ARG A 62 -20.45 26.56 14.31
C ARG A 62 -19.53 25.35 14.40
N ASN A 63 -18.71 25.29 15.45
CA ASN A 63 -17.71 24.25 15.60
C ASN A 63 -18.12 23.14 16.58
N CYS A 64 -19.33 23.15 17.15
CA CYS A 64 -19.78 22.11 18.08
C CYS A 64 -20.47 20.94 17.37
N GLU A 65 -20.27 19.73 17.89
CA GLU A 65 -20.90 18.49 17.39
C GLU A 65 -22.23 18.20 18.11
N LEU A 66 -22.43 18.80 19.28
CA LEU A 66 -23.59 18.61 20.15
C LEU A 66 -23.81 19.87 21.00
N LEU A 67 -25.07 20.26 21.20
CA LEU A 67 -25.45 21.29 22.16
C LEU A 67 -26.25 20.68 23.32
N LEU A 68 -25.85 20.98 24.56
CA LEU A 68 -26.63 20.71 25.76
C LEU A 68 -27.37 21.97 26.16
N ALA A 69 -28.71 21.93 26.18
CA ALA A 69 -29.53 23.05 26.62
C ALA A 69 -29.95 22.80 28.07
N LEU A 70 -29.28 23.45 29.03
CA LEU A 70 -29.61 23.31 30.45
C LEU A 70 -30.82 24.18 30.79
N ILE A 71 -31.92 23.53 31.17
CA ILE A 71 -33.21 24.15 31.45
C ILE A 71 -33.49 23.97 32.95
N GLY A 72 -33.41 25.06 33.71
CA GLY A 72 -33.80 25.08 35.11
C GLY A 72 -35.26 25.48 35.33
N PRO A 73 -35.73 25.50 36.58
CA PRO A 73 -37.14 25.72 36.91
C PRO A 73 -37.68 27.09 36.48
N ASN A 74 -36.82 28.12 36.42
CA ASN A 74 -37.20 29.49 36.08
C ASN A 74 -36.82 29.87 34.64
N TRP A 75 -36.39 28.92 33.81
CA TRP A 75 -35.78 29.17 32.51
C TRP A 75 -36.63 30.03 31.56
N ILE A 76 -37.95 29.82 31.55
CA ILE A 76 -38.94 30.57 30.76
C ILE A 76 -39.30 31.92 31.41
N GLU A 77 -39.47 31.94 32.74
CA GLU A 77 -40.03 33.08 33.47
C GLU A 77 -38.98 34.12 33.89
N LEU A 78 -37.69 33.82 33.74
CA LEU A 78 -36.61 34.78 34.00
C LEU A 78 -36.79 36.04 33.13
N ARG A 79 -36.77 37.21 33.77
CA ARG A 79 -36.93 38.52 33.13
C ARG A 79 -35.61 39.29 33.06
N ASP A 80 -35.50 40.16 32.07
CA ASP A 80 -34.40 41.12 31.96
C ASP A 80 -34.66 42.38 32.79
N GLU A 81 -33.74 43.35 32.73
CA GLU A 81 -33.83 44.62 33.46
C GLU A 81 -35.06 45.45 33.08
N ASN A 82 -35.62 45.21 31.89
CA ASN A 82 -36.83 45.87 31.39
C ASN A 82 -38.12 45.11 31.77
N GLY A 83 -38.01 44.01 32.51
CA GLY A 83 -39.13 43.17 32.89
C GLY A 83 -39.66 42.28 31.77
N GLN A 84 -39.01 42.22 30.60
CA GLN A 84 -39.37 41.31 29.51
C GLN A 84 -38.83 39.90 29.81
N ARG A 85 -39.56 38.83 29.44
CA ARG A 85 -39.03 37.46 29.54
C ARG A 85 -37.77 37.37 28.68
N ARG A 86 -36.68 36.90 29.26
CA ARG A 86 -35.37 36.84 28.58
C ARG A 86 -35.43 36.01 27.31
N ILE A 87 -36.19 34.92 27.31
CA ILE A 87 -36.34 34.06 26.12
C ILE A 87 -37.03 34.78 24.94
N GLU A 88 -37.80 35.85 25.21
CA GLU A 88 -38.46 36.67 24.19
C GLU A 88 -37.58 37.84 23.71
N ASN A 89 -36.53 38.17 24.45
CA ASN A 89 -35.58 39.19 24.05
C ASN A 89 -34.74 38.67 22.86
N LEU A 90 -34.66 39.45 21.77
CA LEU A 90 -33.94 39.09 20.55
C LEU A 90 -32.43 39.01 20.75
N THR A 91 -31.89 39.67 21.78
CA THR A 91 -30.46 39.67 22.10
C THR A 91 -30.10 38.73 23.26
N ASP A 92 -31.02 37.90 23.75
CA ASP A 92 -30.71 36.92 24.78
C ASP A 92 -29.83 35.79 24.23
N PHE A 93 -28.72 35.52 24.91
CA PHE A 93 -27.70 34.59 24.42
C PHE A 93 -28.21 33.15 24.29
N VAL A 94 -28.96 32.66 25.28
CA VAL A 94 -29.51 31.30 25.24
C VAL A 94 -30.47 31.14 24.05
N ARG A 95 -31.27 32.18 23.75
CA ARG A 95 -32.11 32.18 22.55
C ARG A 95 -31.27 32.09 21.27
N LEU A 96 -30.24 32.94 21.16
CA LEU A 96 -29.38 32.98 19.98
C LEU A 96 -28.62 31.66 19.77
N GLU A 97 -28.08 31.07 20.83
CA GLU A 97 -27.34 29.80 20.82
C GLU A 97 -28.21 28.63 20.36
N ILE A 98 -29.40 28.46 20.96
CA ILE A 98 -30.30 27.37 20.61
C ILE A 98 -30.84 27.56 19.19
N ASN A 99 -31.19 28.80 18.79
CA ASN A 99 -31.61 29.07 17.42
C ASN A 99 -30.50 28.72 16.42
N ALA A 100 -29.27 29.17 16.70
CA ALA A 100 -28.09 28.89 15.87
C ALA A 100 -27.81 27.38 15.70
N ALA A 101 -28.08 26.57 16.74
CA ALA A 101 -27.97 25.12 16.67
C ALA A 101 -29.10 24.47 15.87
N LEU A 102 -30.35 24.91 16.08
CA LEU A 102 -31.52 24.43 15.33
C LEU A 102 -31.41 24.71 13.83
N GLU A 103 -31.05 25.94 13.44
CA GLU A 103 -30.86 26.33 12.04
C GLU A 103 -29.80 25.45 11.34
N ARG A 104 -28.74 25.09 12.06
CA ARG A 104 -27.64 24.25 11.56
C ARG A 104 -27.88 22.75 11.71
N LYS A 105 -29.02 22.35 12.29
CA LYS A 105 -29.36 20.95 12.60
C LYS A 105 -28.29 20.26 13.46
N ILE A 106 -27.66 21.02 14.35
CA ILE A 106 -26.77 20.45 15.37
C ILE A 106 -27.67 19.69 16.35
N PRO A 107 -27.34 18.45 16.73
CA PRO A 107 -28.08 17.72 17.75
C PRO A 107 -28.17 18.52 19.05
N ILE A 108 -29.35 18.58 19.65
CA ILE A 108 -29.59 19.25 20.92
C ILE A 108 -30.11 18.21 21.91
N ILE A 109 -29.52 18.15 23.11
CA ILE A 109 -30.09 17.41 24.25
C ILE A 109 -30.58 18.45 25.26
N PRO A 110 -31.90 18.61 25.43
CA PRO A 110 -32.45 19.33 26.57
C PRO A 110 -32.08 18.60 27.87
N VAL A 111 -31.51 19.31 28.83
CA VAL A 111 -31.17 18.79 30.15
C VAL A 111 -31.99 19.53 31.18
N LEU A 112 -32.99 18.86 31.74
CA LEU A 112 -33.91 19.41 32.74
C LEU A 112 -33.26 19.31 34.12
N LEU A 113 -33.11 20.44 34.82
CA LEU A 113 -32.50 20.50 36.14
C LEU A 113 -33.59 20.49 37.22
N GLU A 114 -33.47 19.60 38.20
CA GLU A 114 -34.41 19.44 39.31
C GLU A 114 -35.84 19.13 38.83
N ASN A 115 -36.79 19.98 39.19
CA ASN A 115 -38.20 19.91 38.86
C ASN A 115 -38.56 20.73 37.61
N ALA A 116 -37.55 21.15 36.82
CA ALA A 116 -37.78 21.81 35.54
C ALA A 116 -38.62 20.95 34.61
N LYS A 117 -39.50 21.60 33.85
CA LYS A 117 -40.36 20.96 32.85
C LYS A 117 -39.91 21.38 31.47
N MET A 118 -40.09 20.50 30.49
CA MET A 118 -39.91 20.88 29.08
C MET A 118 -40.85 22.05 28.75
N PRO A 119 -40.33 23.14 28.16
CA PRO A 119 -41.16 24.24 27.69
C PRO A 119 -42.14 23.78 26.62
N LYS A 120 -43.35 24.34 26.64
CA LYS A 120 -44.35 24.09 25.59
C LYS A 120 -44.08 24.97 24.37
N ALA A 121 -44.59 24.55 23.22
CA ALA A 121 -44.40 25.26 21.96
C ALA A 121 -45.00 26.69 21.95
N ASP A 122 -46.03 26.96 22.76
CA ASP A 122 -46.67 28.28 22.91
C ASP A 122 -45.93 29.20 23.90
N GLU A 123 -45.06 28.64 24.74
CA GLU A 123 -44.20 29.38 25.67
C GLU A 123 -42.90 29.85 25.01
N LEU A 124 -42.60 29.36 23.79
CA LEU A 124 -41.36 29.60 23.07
C LEU A 124 -41.56 30.57 21.88
N PRO A 125 -40.55 31.40 21.56
CA PRO A 125 -40.49 32.11 20.29
C PRO A 125 -40.57 31.14 19.10
N ASN A 126 -41.08 31.63 17.96
CA ASN A 126 -41.30 30.82 16.76
C ASN A 126 -40.08 30.02 16.33
N GLU A 127 -38.89 30.61 16.43
CA GLU A 127 -37.63 29.98 15.99
C GLU A 127 -37.20 28.82 16.92
N LEU A 128 -37.64 28.83 18.19
CA LEU A 128 -37.26 27.85 19.20
C LEU A 128 -38.29 26.73 19.38
N LYS A 129 -39.46 26.79 18.73
CA LYS A 129 -40.56 25.82 18.96
C LYS A 129 -40.12 24.36 18.79
N GLN A 130 -39.17 24.08 17.90
CA GLN A 130 -38.63 22.74 17.71
C GLN A 130 -38.00 22.15 18.99
N LEU A 131 -37.46 22.98 19.90
CA LEU A 131 -36.91 22.54 21.18
C LEU A 131 -37.95 21.77 22.02
N SER A 132 -39.23 22.18 21.98
CA SER A 132 -40.32 21.53 22.73
C SER A 132 -40.65 20.11 22.25
N THR A 133 -40.18 19.74 21.05
CA THR A 133 -40.40 18.40 20.47
C THR A 133 -39.28 17.42 20.76
N LEU A 134 -38.17 17.90 21.34
CA LEU A 134 -37.02 17.07 21.67
C LEU A 134 -37.23 16.33 22.99
N GLU A 135 -36.69 15.11 23.08
CA GLU A 135 -36.67 14.34 24.32
C GLU A 135 -35.56 14.87 25.25
N GLY A 136 -35.94 15.28 26.46
CA GLY A 136 -35.03 15.80 27.46
C GLY A 136 -34.55 14.74 28.46
N ILE A 137 -33.37 14.94 29.03
CA ILE A 137 -32.82 14.13 30.12
C ILE A 137 -32.90 14.94 31.41
N THR A 138 -33.48 14.37 32.47
CA THR A 138 -33.60 15.05 33.77
C THR A 138 -32.41 14.72 34.67
N LEU A 139 -31.83 15.74 35.29
CA LEU A 139 -30.84 15.62 36.36
C LEU A 139 -31.45 16.04 37.69
N THR A 140 -31.45 15.12 38.66
CA THR A 140 -32.00 15.33 40.01
C THR A 140 -30.93 15.09 41.07
N TYR A 141 -31.04 15.78 42.22
CA TYR A 141 -30.09 15.63 43.32
C TYR A 141 -29.99 14.18 43.79
N ASP A 142 -31.15 13.54 44.00
CA ASP A 142 -31.27 12.21 44.59
C ASP A 142 -30.72 11.08 43.70
N ARG A 143 -30.61 11.31 42.38
CA ARG A 143 -30.20 10.30 41.38
C ARG A 143 -29.06 10.80 40.50
N TRP A 144 -28.25 11.72 41.02
CA TRP A 144 -27.21 12.40 40.26
C TRP A 144 -26.33 11.42 39.44
N ASP A 145 -25.78 10.39 40.09
CA ASP A 145 -24.87 9.44 39.43
C ASP A 145 -25.55 8.67 38.27
N ASP A 146 -26.79 8.22 38.47
CA ASP A 146 -27.57 7.50 37.44
C ASP A 146 -27.99 8.43 36.29
N ASP A 147 -28.42 9.65 36.63
CA ASP A 147 -28.84 10.67 35.68
C ASP A 147 -27.67 11.12 34.79
N ILE A 148 -26.50 11.34 35.38
CA ILE A 148 -25.25 11.64 34.67
C ILE A 148 -24.81 10.47 33.78
N ALA A 149 -24.87 9.24 34.28
CA ALA A 149 -24.52 8.06 33.47
C ALA A 149 -25.43 7.95 32.21
N ARG A 150 -26.73 8.24 32.35
CA ARG A 150 -27.68 8.27 31.22
C ARG A 150 -27.38 9.40 30.25
N LEU A 151 -27.09 10.60 30.75
CA LEU A 151 -26.69 11.74 29.91
C LEU A 151 -25.42 11.41 29.11
N PHE A 152 -24.40 10.84 29.76
CA PHE A 152 -23.15 10.51 29.09
C PHE A 152 -23.33 9.42 28.04
N ALA A 153 -24.14 8.39 28.32
CA ALA A 153 -24.48 7.38 27.32
C ALA A 153 -25.21 7.99 26.10
N ALA A 154 -26.09 8.96 26.31
CA ALA A 154 -26.77 9.67 25.21
C ALA A 154 -25.81 10.52 24.38
N ILE A 155 -24.90 11.25 25.04
CA ILE A 155 -23.82 12.01 24.39
C ILE A 155 -22.96 11.09 23.53
N GLU A 156 -22.54 9.95 24.06
CA GLU A 156 -21.74 8.97 23.32
C GLU A 156 -22.49 8.43 22.10
N ARG A 157 -23.76 8.04 22.25
CA ARG A 157 -24.56 7.53 21.13
C ARG A 157 -24.66 8.55 19.98
N ILE A 158 -24.89 9.82 20.32
CA ILE A 158 -25.08 10.88 19.32
C ILE A 158 -23.78 11.26 18.62
N THR A 159 -22.64 11.15 19.31
CA THR A 159 -21.37 11.69 18.80
C THR A 159 -20.41 10.62 18.29
N VAL A 160 -20.34 9.46 18.95
CA VAL A 160 -19.37 8.41 18.66
C VAL A 160 -19.83 7.53 17.48
N GLU A 161 -21.08 7.08 17.47
CA GLU A 161 -21.58 6.19 16.40
C GLU A 161 -21.44 6.82 15.00
N PRO A 162 -21.84 8.10 14.77
CA PRO A 162 -21.70 8.71 13.44
C PRO A 162 -20.24 8.90 13.05
N LYS A 163 -19.36 9.20 14.00
CA LYS A 163 -17.93 9.38 13.75
C LYS A 163 -17.26 8.07 13.33
N VAL A 164 -17.56 6.98 14.04
CA VAL A 164 -17.04 5.65 13.69
C VAL A 164 -17.54 5.21 12.31
N ALA A 165 -18.82 5.45 11.99
CA ALA A 165 -19.37 5.16 10.66
C ALA A 165 -18.72 5.98 9.54
N ARG A 166 -18.43 7.27 9.77
CA ARG A 166 -17.70 8.12 8.81
C ARG A 166 -16.27 7.63 8.59
N LEU A 167 -15.55 7.32 9.67
CA LEU A 167 -14.20 6.76 9.59
C LEU A 167 -14.19 5.43 8.83
N TYR A 168 -15.17 4.57 9.09
CA TYR A 168 -15.29 3.28 8.40
C TYR A 168 -15.52 3.47 6.90
N SER A 169 -16.42 4.38 6.54
CA SER A 169 -16.69 4.72 5.13
C SER A 169 -15.45 5.30 4.45
N ALA A 170 -14.73 6.21 5.11
CA ALA A 170 -13.48 6.77 4.61
C ALA A 170 -12.40 5.68 4.43
N ALA A 171 -12.29 4.76 5.40
CA ALA A 171 -11.36 3.63 5.35
C ALA A 171 -11.62 2.75 4.14
N LEU A 172 -12.89 2.39 3.90
CA LEU A 172 -13.27 1.63 2.71
C LEU A 172 -12.96 2.38 1.41
N VAL A 173 -13.23 3.68 1.33
CA VAL A 173 -12.88 4.48 0.15
C VAL A 173 -11.37 4.53 -0.09
N ASN A 174 -10.56 4.72 0.97
CA ASN A 174 -9.11 4.71 0.86
C ASN A 174 -8.58 3.32 0.48
N LEU A 175 -9.21 2.27 1.00
CA LEU A 175 -8.91 0.89 0.67
C LEU A 175 -9.23 0.58 -0.80
N ASP A 176 -10.41 0.96 -1.28
CA ASP A 176 -10.82 0.83 -2.68
C ASP A 176 -9.98 1.69 -3.61
N ARG A 177 -9.36 2.75 -3.08
CA ARG A 177 -8.38 3.58 -3.76
C ARG A 177 -6.94 3.13 -3.49
N GLY A 178 -6.68 1.98 -2.87
CA GLY A 178 -5.34 1.46 -2.60
C GLY A 178 -4.41 2.35 -1.76
N HIS A 179 -4.98 3.31 -1.04
CA HIS A 179 -4.32 4.13 -0.03
C HIS A 179 -4.26 3.35 1.28
N TRP A 180 -3.47 2.27 1.29
CA TRP A 180 -3.45 1.27 2.35
C TRP A 180 -3.01 1.83 3.72
N GLN A 181 -2.13 2.83 3.73
CA GLN A 181 -1.64 3.45 4.96
C GLN A 181 -2.72 4.33 5.59
N GLU A 182 -3.41 5.12 4.78
CA GLU A 182 -4.52 5.97 5.18
C GLU A 182 -5.69 5.10 5.69
N ALA A 183 -6.06 4.06 4.94
CA ALA A 183 -7.09 3.10 5.37
C ALA A 183 -6.73 2.40 6.68
N LEU A 184 -5.47 1.97 6.86
CA LEU A 184 -4.99 1.37 8.10
C LEU A 184 -5.10 2.36 9.27
N THR A 185 -4.72 3.62 9.06
CA THR A 185 -4.80 4.67 10.08
C THR A 185 -6.24 4.90 10.52
N GLU A 186 -7.19 4.91 9.58
CA GLU A 186 -8.61 5.07 9.87
C GLU A 186 -9.20 3.86 10.61
N PHE A 187 -8.84 2.63 10.22
CA PHE A 187 -9.25 1.41 10.93
C PHE A 187 -8.67 1.31 12.35
N GLU A 188 -7.40 1.69 12.53
CA GLU A 188 -6.77 1.75 13.86
C GLU A 188 -7.45 2.82 14.74
N ALA A 189 -7.84 3.97 14.15
CA ALA A 189 -8.60 5.00 14.84
C ALA A 189 -9.98 4.48 15.30
N ILE A 190 -10.69 3.73 14.45
CA ILE A 190 -11.95 3.07 14.84
C ILE A 190 -11.73 2.13 16.03
N THR A 191 -10.70 1.29 15.98
CA THR A 191 -10.42 0.31 17.06
C THR A 191 -10.09 1.00 18.38
N SER A 192 -9.49 2.19 18.34
CA SER A 192 -9.21 3.00 19.53
C SER A 192 -10.47 3.58 20.19
N ILE A 193 -11.56 3.72 19.42
CA ILE A 193 -12.86 4.23 19.88
C ILE A 193 -13.78 3.07 20.24
N GLN A 194 -13.93 2.09 19.35
CA GLN A 194 -14.79 0.93 19.47
C GLN A 194 -14.07 -0.31 18.93
N SER A 195 -13.58 -1.15 19.84
CA SER A 195 -12.70 -2.28 19.52
C SER A 195 -13.35 -3.39 18.69
N HIS A 196 -14.68 -3.50 18.69
CA HIS A 196 -15.43 -4.56 18.00
C HIS A 196 -16.43 -4.00 16.97
N TYR A 197 -16.02 -2.99 16.20
CA TYR A 197 -16.86 -2.42 15.15
C TYR A 197 -16.79 -3.23 13.86
N LEU A 198 -17.91 -3.84 13.46
CA LEU A 198 -18.06 -4.63 12.23
C LEU A 198 -16.88 -5.61 12.02
N ASP A 199 -16.25 -5.56 10.84
CA ASP A 199 -15.14 -6.41 10.42
C ASP A 199 -13.76 -5.74 10.56
N VAL A 200 -13.69 -4.57 11.21
CA VAL A 200 -12.44 -3.81 11.39
C VAL A 200 -11.32 -4.63 12.04
N PRO A 201 -11.57 -5.40 13.12
CA PRO A 201 -10.51 -6.19 13.76
C PRO A 201 -9.89 -7.25 12.82
N GLU A 202 -10.70 -7.83 11.94
CA GLU A 202 -10.25 -8.83 10.97
C GLU A 202 -9.41 -8.22 9.83
N ARG A 203 -9.62 -6.92 9.54
CA ARG A 203 -8.92 -6.20 8.46
C ARG A 203 -7.56 -5.65 8.88
N ILE A 204 -7.39 -5.26 10.14
CA ILE A 204 -6.18 -4.56 10.61
C ILE A 204 -4.91 -5.39 10.43
N LYS A 205 -4.90 -6.65 10.89
CA LYS A 205 -3.66 -7.44 10.85
C LYS A 205 -3.19 -7.69 9.41
N PRO A 206 -4.04 -8.20 8.49
CA PRO A 206 -3.65 -8.34 7.08
C PRO A 206 -3.23 -7.02 6.43
N LEU A 207 -3.98 -5.93 6.69
CA LEU A 207 -3.68 -4.62 6.10
C LEU A 207 -2.34 -4.07 6.63
N ARG A 208 -2.04 -4.26 7.92
CA ARG A 208 -0.76 -3.83 8.50
C ARG A 208 0.42 -4.58 7.90
N GLU A 209 0.29 -5.90 7.70
CA GLU A 209 1.31 -6.71 7.02
C GLU A 209 1.49 -6.26 5.56
N LEU A 210 0.38 -6.04 4.84
CA LEU A 210 0.39 -5.53 3.47
C LEU A 210 1.09 -4.17 3.39
N THR A 211 0.69 -3.18 4.21
CA THR A 211 1.25 -1.83 4.19
C THR A 211 2.74 -1.84 4.53
N LYS A 212 3.15 -2.63 5.54
CA LYS A 212 4.56 -2.80 5.91
C LYS A 212 5.37 -3.38 4.75
N ASN A 213 4.87 -4.41 4.08
CA ASN A 213 5.61 -5.08 3.01
C ASN A 213 5.55 -4.29 1.70
N TRP A 214 4.44 -3.63 1.40
CA TRP A 214 4.25 -2.76 0.23
C TRP A 214 5.20 -1.58 0.24
N SER A 215 5.56 -1.06 1.42
CA SER A 215 6.58 -0.01 1.54
C SER A 215 7.94 -0.39 0.90
N ARG A 216 8.22 -1.69 0.73
CA ARG A 216 9.42 -2.20 0.07
C ARG A 216 9.33 -2.22 -1.45
N LEU A 217 8.12 -2.35 -2.00
CA LEU A 217 7.85 -2.57 -3.44
C LEU A 217 7.17 -1.37 -4.12
N GLY A 218 6.53 -0.48 -3.36
CA GLY A 218 5.71 0.59 -3.91
C GLY A 218 6.52 1.66 -4.66
N PRO A 219 5.84 2.50 -5.48
CA PRO A 219 6.50 3.50 -6.34
C PRO A 219 7.34 4.55 -5.61
N LYS A 220 7.25 4.63 -4.27
CA LYS A 220 8.04 5.53 -3.40
C LYS A 220 9.09 4.81 -2.56
N ALA A 221 9.45 3.56 -2.87
CA ALA A 221 10.22 2.72 -1.95
C ALA A 221 11.66 3.21 -1.68
N ASN A 222 12.26 4.11 -2.50
CA ASN A 222 13.50 4.87 -2.25
C ASN A 222 14.01 5.52 -3.55
N ARG A 223 15.12 6.29 -3.49
CA ARG A 223 15.80 6.89 -4.67
C ARG A 223 16.15 5.88 -5.77
N TRP A 224 16.37 4.61 -5.43
CA TRP A 224 16.69 3.57 -6.40
C TRP A 224 15.50 3.20 -7.29
N HIS A 225 14.29 3.12 -6.73
CA HIS A 225 13.08 2.81 -7.51
C HIS A 225 12.78 3.89 -8.56
N ASP A 226 12.95 5.16 -8.20
CA ASP A 226 12.79 6.28 -9.14
C ASP A 226 13.85 6.22 -10.25
N LEU A 227 15.12 5.97 -9.90
CA LEU A 227 16.20 5.82 -10.87
C LEU A 227 15.95 4.65 -11.84
N ALA A 228 15.59 3.48 -11.31
CA ALA A 228 15.30 2.29 -12.09
C ALA A 228 14.07 2.48 -13.00
N SER A 229 13.03 3.15 -12.52
CA SER A 229 11.81 3.44 -13.29
C SER A 229 12.01 4.53 -14.34
N ARG A 230 12.98 5.43 -14.17
CA ARG A 230 13.37 6.43 -15.17
C ARG A 230 14.19 5.83 -16.32
N TYR A 231 15.02 4.82 -16.04
CA TYR A 231 15.92 4.22 -17.03
C TYR A 231 15.78 2.68 -17.15
N PRO A 232 14.56 2.13 -17.31
CA PRO A 232 14.31 0.69 -17.27
C PRO A 232 15.00 -0.06 -18.42
N LEU A 233 14.96 0.50 -19.63
CA LEU A 233 15.63 -0.06 -20.80
C LEU A 233 17.15 -0.16 -20.59
N MET A 234 17.77 0.93 -20.13
CA MET A 234 19.22 0.98 -19.88
C MET A 234 19.61 -0.04 -18.81
N LEU A 235 18.85 -0.12 -17.72
CA LEU A 235 19.11 -1.06 -16.63
C LEU A 235 19.02 -2.51 -17.11
N MET A 236 17.94 -2.91 -17.79
CA MET A 236 17.77 -4.28 -18.28
C MET A 236 18.84 -4.68 -19.31
N VAL A 237 19.19 -3.78 -20.23
CA VAL A 237 20.22 -4.05 -21.26
C VAL A 237 21.61 -4.12 -20.65
N ILE A 238 22.01 -3.15 -19.82
CA ILE A 238 23.35 -3.14 -19.19
C ILE A 238 23.53 -4.36 -18.31
N VAL A 239 22.56 -4.71 -17.47
CA VAL A 239 22.72 -5.85 -16.56
C VAL A 239 22.83 -7.16 -17.34
N SER A 240 22.06 -7.31 -18.43
CA SER A 240 22.14 -8.49 -19.30
C SER A 240 23.48 -8.56 -20.04
N LEU A 241 24.02 -7.43 -20.50
CA LEU A 241 25.30 -7.38 -21.23
C LEU A 241 26.52 -7.51 -20.31
N LEU A 242 26.50 -6.84 -19.15
CA LEU A 242 27.59 -6.87 -18.18
C LEU A 242 27.80 -8.30 -17.68
N PHE A 243 26.72 -9.01 -17.34
CA PHE A 243 26.82 -10.40 -16.91
C PHE A 243 27.38 -11.28 -18.03
N ASN A 244 26.89 -11.13 -19.25
CA ASN A 244 27.35 -11.92 -20.40
C ASN A 244 28.83 -11.65 -20.73
N TYR A 245 29.25 -10.37 -20.67
CA TYR A 245 30.65 -9.97 -20.84
C TYR A 245 31.56 -10.59 -19.78
N LEU A 246 31.20 -10.44 -18.50
CA LEU A 246 31.99 -11.00 -17.39
C LEU A 246 32.09 -12.53 -17.48
N PHE A 247 31.00 -13.21 -17.81
CA PHE A 247 30.99 -14.66 -18.00
C PHE A 247 31.89 -15.09 -19.16
N ASN A 248 31.77 -14.46 -20.33
CA ASN A 248 32.60 -14.79 -21.49
C ASN A 248 34.08 -14.51 -21.22
N LEU A 249 34.39 -13.43 -20.52
CA LEU A 249 35.77 -13.06 -20.17
C LEU A 249 36.41 -14.15 -19.28
N GLU A 250 35.72 -14.58 -18.22
CA GLU A 250 36.23 -15.53 -17.24
C GLU A 250 36.21 -16.99 -17.73
N VAL A 251 35.16 -17.41 -18.44
CA VAL A 251 34.94 -18.82 -18.80
C VAL A 251 35.49 -19.18 -20.19
N ILE A 252 35.55 -18.22 -21.12
CA ILE A 252 35.93 -18.48 -22.52
C ILE A 252 37.29 -17.83 -22.84
N VAL A 253 37.43 -16.52 -22.64
CA VAL A 253 38.60 -15.75 -23.13
C VAL A 253 39.85 -16.02 -22.30
N HIS A 254 39.80 -15.85 -20.97
CA HIS A 254 40.95 -16.08 -20.10
C HIS A 254 41.51 -17.52 -20.18
N PRO A 255 40.67 -18.57 -20.31
CA PRO A 255 41.16 -19.94 -20.51
C PRO A 255 41.74 -20.23 -21.90
N MET A 256 41.30 -19.55 -22.97
CA MET A 256 41.84 -19.71 -24.32
C MET A 256 43.22 -19.05 -24.49
N ALA A 257 43.40 -17.81 -24.02
CA ALA A 257 44.65 -17.05 -24.18
C ALA A 257 45.87 -17.73 -23.52
N ARG A 258 45.66 -18.57 -22.51
CA ARG A 258 46.72 -19.34 -21.83
C ARG A 258 47.22 -20.55 -22.62
N ARG A 259 46.64 -20.86 -23.79
CA ARG A 259 46.89 -22.09 -24.56
C ARG A 259 47.77 -21.92 -25.81
N GLY A 260 48.06 -20.69 -26.28
CA GLY A 260 48.98 -20.42 -27.39
C GLY A 260 48.68 -21.16 -28.70
N VAL A 261 47.48 -20.98 -29.28
CA VAL A 261 46.97 -21.75 -30.43
C VAL A 261 46.84 -20.85 -31.67
N GLU A 262 47.95 -20.29 -32.15
CA GLU A 262 47.95 -19.10 -33.03
C GLU A 262 47.25 -19.24 -34.40
N GLN A 263 47.18 -20.43 -35.02
CA GLN A 263 46.67 -20.58 -36.40
C GLN A 263 45.18 -20.89 -36.52
N ALA A 264 44.58 -21.59 -35.55
CA ALA A 264 43.13 -21.74 -35.44
C ALA A 264 42.49 -20.57 -34.66
N GLU A 265 43.26 -19.85 -33.83
CA GLU A 265 42.80 -18.68 -33.08
C GLU A 265 42.31 -17.56 -33.97
N ASN A 266 43.04 -17.16 -35.01
CA ASN A 266 42.64 -15.97 -35.77
C ASN A 266 41.32 -16.16 -36.53
N TYR A 267 41.08 -17.36 -37.08
CA TYR A 267 39.81 -17.70 -37.71
C TYR A 267 38.70 -17.85 -36.65
N PHE A 268 38.93 -18.61 -35.58
CA PHE A 268 37.92 -18.79 -34.54
C PHE A 268 37.56 -17.48 -33.83
N GLN A 269 38.54 -16.63 -33.53
CA GLN A 269 38.34 -15.31 -32.89
C GLN A 269 37.60 -14.36 -33.81
N LEU A 270 37.98 -14.26 -35.09
CA LEU A 270 37.27 -13.41 -36.05
C LEU A 270 35.80 -13.84 -36.19
N TRP A 271 35.55 -15.15 -36.34
CA TRP A 271 34.19 -15.67 -36.48
C TRP A 271 33.39 -15.61 -35.17
N ALA A 272 33.99 -15.90 -34.02
CA ALA A 272 33.34 -15.73 -32.72
C ALA A 272 32.98 -14.27 -32.46
N VAL A 273 33.87 -13.33 -32.77
CA VAL A 273 33.59 -11.89 -32.66
C VAL A 273 32.44 -11.49 -33.60
N LEU A 274 32.45 -11.95 -34.85
CA LEU A 274 31.40 -11.64 -35.83
C LEU A 274 30.04 -12.24 -35.43
N VAL A 275 29.98 -13.54 -35.16
CA VAL A 275 28.76 -14.27 -34.78
C VAL A 275 28.18 -13.69 -33.48
N ASN A 276 29.03 -13.44 -32.48
CA ASN A 276 28.59 -12.84 -31.23
C ASN A 276 28.12 -11.40 -31.44
N SER A 277 28.85 -10.57 -32.19
CA SER A 277 28.45 -9.17 -32.44
C SER A 277 27.09 -9.09 -33.14
N ILE A 278 26.90 -9.90 -34.19
CA ILE A 278 25.61 -9.95 -34.91
C ILE A 278 24.51 -10.48 -33.99
N GLY A 279 24.77 -11.56 -33.26
CA GLY A 279 23.82 -12.15 -32.33
C GLY A 279 23.40 -11.16 -31.23
N PHE A 280 24.36 -10.50 -30.59
CA PHE A 280 24.11 -9.50 -29.55
C PHE A 280 23.34 -8.29 -30.07
N LEU A 281 23.79 -7.69 -31.18
CA LEU A 281 23.10 -6.53 -31.76
C LEU A 281 21.66 -6.87 -32.15
N THR A 282 21.45 -8.04 -32.74
CA THR A 282 20.11 -8.54 -33.10
C THR A 282 19.26 -8.77 -31.85
N GLY A 283 19.80 -9.44 -30.83
CA GLY A 283 19.11 -9.69 -29.57
C GLY A 283 18.72 -8.41 -28.83
N ILE A 284 19.64 -7.44 -28.77
CA ILE A 284 19.38 -6.12 -28.18
C ILE A 284 18.26 -5.41 -28.95
N ALA A 285 18.34 -5.37 -30.29
CA ALA A 285 17.32 -4.73 -31.11
C ALA A 285 15.93 -5.36 -30.90
N ILE A 286 15.84 -6.69 -30.89
CA ILE A 286 14.58 -7.40 -30.64
C ILE A 286 14.09 -7.11 -29.21
N PHE A 287 14.96 -7.20 -28.21
CA PHE A 287 14.55 -6.95 -26.82
C PHE A 287 14.09 -5.51 -26.58
N ILE A 288 14.72 -4.52 -27.24
CA ILE A 288 14.28 -3.12 -27.24
C ILE A 288 12.84 -3.01 -27.73
N ILE A 289 12.46 -3.71 -28.80
CA ILE A 289 11.08 -3.70 -29.32
C ILE A 289 10.08 -4.19 -28.26
N PHE A 290 10.43 -5.22 -27.50
CA PHE A 290 9.54 -5.77 -26.47
C PHE A 290 9.44 -4.89 -25.22
N VAL A 291 10.54 -4.28 -24.78
CA VAL A 291 10.63 -3.49 -23.55
C VAL A 291 10.15 -2.03 -23.73
N ARG A 292 10.19 -1.50 -24.96
CA ARG A 292 9.86 -0.09 -25.26
C ARG A 292 8.49 0.35 -24.75
N PRO A 293 7.38 -0.41 -24.91
CA PRO A 293 6.08 -0.02 -24.37
C PRO A 293 6.10 0.12 -22.84
N VAL A 294 6.72 -0.84 -22.14
CA VAL A 294 6.84 -0.83 -20.68
C VAL A 294 7.69 0.35 -20.21
N SER A 295 8.77 0.64 -20.93
CA SER A 295 9.67 1.77 -20.62
C SER A 295 8.98 3.12 -20.78
N HIS A 296 8.21 3.31 -21.86
CA HIS A 296 7.42 4.53 -22.04
C HIS A 296 6.32 4.67 -20.99
N GLY A 297 5.63 3.57 -20.67
CA GLY A 297 4.60 3.56 -19.62
C GLY A 297 5.15 3.98 -18.26
N LEU A 298 6.30 3.44 -17.85
CA LEU A 298 6.98 3.85 -16.61
C LEU A 298 7.39 5.33 -16.64
N ALA A 299 7.97 5.79 -17.75
CA ALA A 299 8.38 7.19 -17.89
C ALA A 299 7.20 8.17 -17.82
N ASP A 300 6.05 7.80 -18.39
CA ASP A 300 4.83 8.60 -18.31
C ASP A 300 4.26 8.64 -16.88
N LEU A 301 4.30 7.53 -16.15
CA LEU A 301 3.90 7.47 -14.73
C LEU A 301 4.81 8.30 -13.83
N VAL A 302 6.13 8.23 -14.01
CA VAL A 302 7.09 9.07 -13.28
C VAL A 302 6.85 10.56 -13.53
N ARG A 303 6.36 10.93 -14.72
CA ARG A 303 5.97 12.30 -15.08
C ARG A 303 4.57 12.69 -14.57
N GLY A 304 3.89 11.81 -13.84
CA GLY A 304 2.57 12.07 -13.27
C GLY A 304 1.40 12.00 -14.27
N LYS A 305 1.59 11.39 -15.45
CA LYS A 305 0.49 11.22 -16.41
C LYS A 305 -0.43 10.09 -15.96
N VAL A 306 -1.74 10.33 -16.07
CA VAL A 306 -2.76 9.30 -15.83
C VAL A 306 -2.95 8.47 -17.10
N ALA A 307 -2.62 7.18 -17.03
CA ALA A 307 -2.81 6.25 -18.14
C ALA A 307 -4.20 5.56 -18.05
N PRO A 308 -4.89 5.32 -19.18
CA PRO A 308 -6.13 4.55 -19.19
C PRO A 308 -5.94 3.13 -18.62
N GLN A 309 -6.99 2.60 -17.96
CA GLN A 309 -7.03 1.26 -17.36
C GLN A 309 -6.64 0.13 -18.32
N GLU A 310 -7.14 0.19 -19.56
CA GLU A 310 -6.83 -0.79 -20.61
C GLU A 310 -5.34 -0.78 -20.98
N SER A 311 -4.75 0.42 -21.10
CA SER A 311 -3.32 0.58 -21.34
C SER A 311 -2.47 0.05 -20.19
N LEU A 312 -2.88 0.29 -18.93
CA LEU A 312 -2.17 -0.22 -17.75
C LEU A 312 -2.20 -1.75 -17.70
N THR A 313 -3.33 -2.38 -18.02
CA THR A 313 -3.45 -3.85 -18.05
C THR A 313 -2.53 -4.48 -19.10
N PHE A 314 -2.47 -3.89 -20.30
CA PHE A 314 -1.51 -4.30 -21.32
C PHE A 314 -0.05 -4.17 -20.84
N LEU A 315 0.30 -3.05 -20.22
CA LEU A 315 1.65 -2.77 -19.73
C LEU A 315 2.06 -3.71 -18.59
N ARG A 316 1.16 -3.97 -17.62
CA ARG A 316 1.37 -4.90 -16.51
C ARG A 316 1.66 -6.32 -17.00
N ARG A 317 0.80 -6.84 -17.88
CA ARG A 317 0.99 -8.17 -18.46
C ARG A 317 2.29 -8.26 -19.27
N ARG A 318 2.60 -7.26 -20.11
CA ARG A 318 3.88 -7.23 -20.83
C ARG A 318 5.07 -7.20 -19.90
N CYS A 319 5.02 -6.36 -18.86
CA CYS A 319 6.07 -6.22 -17.86
C CYS A 319 6.43 -7.58 -17.23
N LEU A 320 5.43 -8.33 -16.75
CA LEU A 320 5.65 -9.64 -16.14
C LEU A 320 6.25 -10.69 -17.11
N LEU A 321 6.07 -10.51 -18.42
CA LEU A 321 6.57 -11.44 -19.44
C LEU A 321 7.97 -11.08 -19.97
N LEU A 322 8.53 -9.90 -19.62
CA LEU A 322 9.81 -9.44 -20.16
C LEU A 322 10.97 -10.39 -19.85
N GLY A 323 11.00 -11.00 -18.67
CA GLY A 323 12.03 -11.99 -18.32
C GLY A 323 11.98 -13.22 -19.24
N GLN A 324 10.77 -13.68 -19.58
CA GLN A 324 10.59 -14.79 -20.51
C GLN A 324 11.02 -14.40 -21.93
N TYR A 325 10.73 -13.18 -22.37
CA TYR A 325 11.20 -12.71 -23.68
C TYR A 325 12.73 -12.62 -23.73
N ALA A 326 13.38 -12.09 -22.69
CA ALA A 326 14.84 -12.05 -22.60
C ALA A 326 15.44 -13.47 -22.75
N ALA A 327 14.89 -14.43 -22.02
CA ALA A 327 15.34 -15.82 -22.05
C ALA A 327 15.15 -16.49 -23.42
N LEU A 328 13.99 -16.29 -24.05
CA LEU A 328 13.68 -16.86 -25.36
C LEU A 328 14.54 -16.23 -26.46
N ILE A 329 14.73 -14.91 -26.45
CA ILE A 329 15.60 -14.21 -27.40
C ILE A 329 17.02 -14.75 -27.28
N SER A 330 17.55 -14.82 -26.05
CA SER A 330 18.86 -15.43 -25.76
C SER A 330 18.97 -16.86 -26.29
N ALA A 331 18.00 -17.71 -25.97
CA ALA A 331 18.00 -19.11 -26.40
C ALA A 331 17.93 -19.25 -27.93
N CYS A 332 17.08 -18.47 -28.60
CA CYS A 332 16.96 -18.47 -30.06
C CYS A 332 18.26 -18.06 -30.74
N ILE A 333 18.91 -16.99 -30.28
CA ILE A 333 20.21 -16.56 -30.82
C ILE A 333 21.25 -17.66 -30.64
N TRP A 334 21.25 -18.32 -29.49
CA TRP A 334 22.20 -19.40 -29.21
C TRP A 334 21.95 -20.66 -30.05
N ILE A 335 20.68 -21.02 -30.27
CA ILE A 335 20.29 -22.13 -31.14
C ILE A 335 20.71 -21.87 -32.59
N VAL A 336 20.61 -20.63 -33.06
CA VAL A 336 21.05 -20.26 -34.43
C VAL A 336 22.57 -20.18 -34.53
N ALA A 337 23.24 -19.60 -33.53
CA ALA A 337 24.70 -19.46 -33.51
C ALA A 337 25.41 -20.82 -33.35
N GLY A 338 24.78 -21.76 -32.64
CA GLY A 338 25.38 -23.03 -32.26
C GLY A 338 25.92 -23.87 -33.42
N PRO A 339 25.13 -24.15 -34.47
CA PRO A 339 25.57 -24.89 -35.65
C PRO A 339 26.62 -24.18 -36.51
N ILE A 340 26.76 -22.86 -36.40
CA ILE A 340 27.73 -22.09 -37.19
C ILE A 340 29.15 -22.51 -36.77
N TYR A 341 29.42 -22.65 -35.47
CA TYR A 341 30.77 -22.95 -35.01
C TYR A 341 31.33 -24.31 -35.49
N PRO A 342 30.61 -25.45 -35.42
CA PRO A 342 31.08 -26.72 -35.96
C PRO A 342 31.27 -26.72 -37.49
N LEU A 343 30.39 -26.04 -38.23
CA LEU A 343 30.49 -25.93 -39.69
C LEU A 343 31.77 -25.17 -40.12
N MET A 344 32.23 -24.23 -39.29
CA MET A 344 33.44 -23.44 -39.55
C MET A 344 34.74 -24.16 -39.15
N ILE A 345 34.71 -25.00 -38.11
CA ILE A 345 35.90 -25.70 -37.59
C ILE A 345 36.26 -26.93 -38.46
N GLY A 346 35.31 -27.47 -39.23
CA GLY A 346 35.54 -28.61 -40.12
C GLY A 346 35.36 -29.98 -39.42
N THR A 347 36.08 -31.01 -39.86
CA THR A 347 35.97 -32.36 -39.29
C THR A 347 36.66 -32.45 -37.93
N LEU A 348 35.86 -32.58 -36.87
CA LEU A 348 36.32 -32.87 -35.51
C LEU A 348 36.26 -34.37 -35.23
N GLU A 349 37.14 -34.87 -34.35
CA GLU A 349 36.95 -36.20 -33.76
C GLU A 349 35.64 -36.24 -32.96
N PHE A 350 34.95 -37.38 -32.95
CA PHE A 350 33.64 -37.53 -32.29
C PHE A 350 33.64 -37.04 -30.84
N ARG A 351 34.75 -37.25 -30.12
CA ARG A 351 34.91 -36.82 -28.74
C ARG A 351 34.96 -35.30 -28.58
N ASP A 352 35.74 -34.61 -29.41
CA ASP A 352 35.88 -33.15 -29.37
C ASP A 352 34.59 -32.48 -29.84
N TYR A 353 33.89 -33.11 -30.79
CA TYR A 353 32.55 -32.70 -31.20
C TYR A 353 31.54 -32.76 -30.04
N VAL A 354 31.51 -33.88 -29.29
CA VAL A 354 30.63 -34.02 -28.11
C VAL A 354 30.96 -32.99 -27.03
N TYR A 355 32.26 -32.76 -26.75
CA TYR A 355 32.68 -31.72 -25.79
C TYR A 355 32.23 -30.32 -26.23
N PHE A 356 32.44 -29.99 -27.50
CA PHE A 356 32.10 -28.70 -28.08
C PHE A 356 30.59 -28.42 -28.02
N ILE A 357 29.76 -29.36 -28.49
CA ILE A 357 28.29 -29.24 -28.44
C ILE A 357 27.80 -29.16 -26.99
N THR A 358 28.36 -29.94 -26.07
CA THR A 358 27.95 -29.91 -24.65
C THR A 358 28.28 -28.55 -24.02
N SER A 359 29.49 -28.02 -24.25
CA SER A 359 29.90 -26.70 -23.76
C SER A 359 29.00 -25.58 -24.33
N LEU A 360 28.69 -25.65 -25.61
CA LEU A 360 27.82 -24.70 -26.30
C LEU A 360 26.38 -24.73 -25.75
N ALA A 361 25.83 -25.92 -25.49
CA ALA A 361 24.51 -26.09 -24.87
C ALA A 361 24.47 -25.53 -23.45
N MET A 362 25.53 -25.72 -22.66
CA MET A 362 25.65 -25.15 -21.31
C MET A 362 25.66 -23.62 -21.35
N CYS A 363 26.42 -23.02 -22.27
CA CYS A 363 26.43 -21.56 -22.45
C CYS A 363 25.04 -21.03 -22.82
N GLY A 364 24.27 -21.74 -23.64
CA GLY A 364 22.90 -21.35 -24.01
C GLY A 364 21.96 -21.35 -22.81
N ILE A 365 22.06 -22.36 -21.94
CA ILE A 365 21.30 -22.44 -20.69
C ILE A 365 21.67 -21.27 -19.77
N PHE A 366 22.96 -20.94 -19.64
CA PHE A 366 23.45 -19.78 -18.87
C PHE A 366 22.82 -18.47 -19.36
N VAL A 367 22.95 -18.18 -20.66
CA VAL A 367 22.54 -16.89 -21.25
C VAL A 367 21.01 -16.73 -21.29
N ALA A 368 20.24 -17.82 -21.18
CA ALA A 368 18.79 -17.75 -20.99
C ALA A 368 18.37 -17.59 -19.52
N THR A 369 19.07 -18.25 -18.59
CA THR A 369 18.63 -18.39 -17.19
C THR A 369 18.82 -17.11 -16.36
N TYR A 370 19.98 -16.49 -16.44
CA TYR A 370 20.27 -15.31 -15.60
C TYR A 370 19.51 -14.06 -16.05
N PRO A 371 19.41 -13.75 -17.36
CA PRO A 371 18.55 -12.66 -17.82
C PRO A 371 17.08 -12.88 -17.44
N PHE A 372 16.57 -14.11 -17.50
CA PHE A 372 15.23 -14.41 -16.98
C PHE A 372 15.08 -13.96 -15.52
N LEU A 373 15.94 -14.45 -14.63
CA LEU A 373 15.81 -14.21 -13.20
C LEU A 373 15.98 -12.72 -12.87
N ILE A 374 16.97 -12.05 -13.45
CA ILE A 374 17.24 -10.65 -13.15
C ILE A 374 16.15 -9.73 -13.71
N VAL A 375 15.74 -9.92 -14.97
CA VAL A 375 14.69 -9.09 -15.58
C VAL A 375 13.35 -9.35 -14.89
N THR A 376 13.03 -10.60 -14.56
CA THR A 376 11.81 -10.94 -13.83
C THR A 376 11.80 -10.30 -12.45
N TRP A 377 12.92 -10.35 -11.72
CA TRP A 377 13.05 -9.67 -10.43
C TRP A 377 12.83 -8.17 -10.57
N LEU A 378 13.48 -7.48 -11.52
CA LEU A 378 13.22 -6.05 -11.75
C LEU A 378 11.75 -5.77 -12.08
N CYS A 379 11.12 -6.66 -12.85
CA CYS A 379 9.71 -6.55 -13.20
C CYS A 379 8.81 -6.70 -11.97
N THR A 380 9.02 -7.70 -11.12
CA THR A 380 8.18 -7.92 -9.92
C THR A 380 8.50 -6.93 -8.80
N HIS A 381 9.74 -6.49 -8.69
CA HIS A 381 10.23 -5.70 -7.57
C HIS A 381 10.03 -4.20 -7.76
N VAL A 382 10.15 -3.70 -9.01
CA VAL A 382 10.17 -2.26 -9.28
C VAL A 382 9.09 -1.86 -10.30
N PHE A 383 9.06 -2.53 -11.45
CA PHE A 383 8.29 -2.03 -12.59
C PHE A 383 6.79 -2.34 -12.48
N TYR A 384 6.42 -3.58 -12.20
CA TYR A 384 5.03 -4.00 -12.04
C TYR A 384 4.33 -3.28 -10.87
N PRO A 385 4.91 -3.16 -9.66
CA PRO A 385 4.32 -2.37 -8.59
C PRO A 385 4.02 -0.91 -8.99
N SER A 386 4.86 -0.32 -9.84
CA SER A 386 4.66 1.06 -10.32
C SER A 386 3.42 1.19 -11.22
N PHE A 387 3.00 0.12 -11.90
CA PHE A 387 1.78 0.08 -12.70
C PHE A 387 0.52 -0.28 -11.90
N LEU A 388 0.67 -0.70 -10.64
CA LEU A 388 -0.45 -0.89 -9.74
C LEU A 388 -0.83 0.47 -9.16
N SER A 389 -1.77 1.15 -9.84
CA SER A 389 -2.38 2.34 -9.28
C SER A 389 -3.15 1.98 -8.01
N PRO A 390 -3.08 2.82 -6.97
CA PRO A 390 -3.93 2.69 -5.80
C PRO A 390 -5.41 2.52 -6.25
N GLY A 391 -6.03 1.39 -5.89
CA GLY A 391 -7.43 1.07 -6.16
C GLY A 391 -7.73 0.25 -7.42
N LEU A 392 -6.69 -0.18 -8.12
CA LEU A 392 -6.82 -0.94 -9.35
C LEU A 392 -6.73 -2.44 -9.05
N VAL A 393 -7.87 -3.12 -9.06
CA VAL A 393 -7.93 -4.57 -8.85
C VAL A 393 -7.55 -5.28 -10.15
N ALA A 394 -6.38 -5.91 -10.17
CA ALA A 394 -5.82 -6.56 -11.36
C ALA A 394 -5.97 -8.09 -11.31
N TRP A 395 -7.22 -8.59 -11.23
CA TRP A 395 -7.51 -10.03 -11.19
C TRP A 395 -6.88 -10.82 -12.33
N ASP A 396 -6.91 -10.25 -13.55
CA ASP A 396 -6.36 -10.87 -14.75
C ASP A 396 -4.85 -11.12 -14.67
N ASP A 397 -4.14 -10.38 -13.82
CA ASP A 397 -2.70 -10.51 -13.67
C ASP A 397 -2.30 -11.70 -12.80
N VAL A 398 -3.20 -12.20 -11.93
CA VAL A 398 -2.95 -13.37 -11.08
C VAL A 398 -2.56 -14.59 -11.91
N ALA A 399 -3.24 -14.82 -13.03
CA ALA A 399 -2.90 -15.91 -13.94
C ALA A 399 -1.48 -15.76 -14.52
N THR A 400 -1.06 -14.54 -14.82
CA THR A 400 0.28 -14.24 -15.32
C THR A 400 1.33 -14.39 -14.20
N LEU A 401 1.05 -13.90 -13.00
CA LEU A 401 1.90 -14.08 -11.81
C LEU A 401 2.09 -15.56 -11.47
N ASN A 402 1.03 -16.38 -11.57
CA ASN A 402 1.11 -17.84 -11.41
C ASN A 402 2.00 -18.50 -12.48
N ARG A 403 1.98 -18.01 -13.73
CA ARG A 403 2.89 -18.50 -14.77
C ARG A 403 4.35 -18.16 -14.44
N VAL A 404 4.63 -16.92 -14.06
CA VAL A 404 5.99 -16.49 -13.66
C VAL A 404 6.48 -17.31 -12.45
N ASP A 405 5.61 -17.55 -11.47
CA ASP A 405 5.85 -18.41 -10.31
C ASP A 405 6.11 -19.89 -10.68
N SER A 406 5.55 -20.37 -11.79
CA SER A 406 5.87 -21.70 -12.32
C SER A 406 7.21 -21.72 -13.06
N TRP A 407 7.55 -20.65 -13.79
CA TRP A 407 8.76 -20.57 -14.59
C TRP A 407 10.01 -20.42 -13.73
N ARG A 408 9.96 -19.69 -12.62
CA ARG A 408 11.11 -19.53 -11.71
C ARG A 408 11.72 -20.88 -11.29
N TRP A 409 10.91 -21.92 -11.10
CA TRP A 409 11.39 -23.25 -10.74
C TRP A 409 12.16 -23.91 -11.88
N ARG A 410 11.69 -23.75 -13.13
CA ARG A 410 12.38 -24.27 -14.32
C ARG A 410 13.74 -23.62 -14.48
N TYR A 411 13.81 -22.30 -14.33
CA TYR A 411 15.06 -21.55 -14.43
C TYR A 411 16.00 -21.80 -13.25
N LEU A 412 15.49 -22.01 -12.04
CA LEU A 412 16.32 -22.43 -10.91
C LEU A 412 16.91 -23.83 -11.13
N ALA A 413 16.11 -24.77 -11.65
CA ALA A 413 16.59 -26.10 -12.00
C ALA A 413 17.69 -26.03 -13.08
N MET A 414 17.52 -25.18 -14.10
CA MET A 414 18.56 -24.90 -15.10
C MET A 414 19.82 -24.32 -14.46
N ALA A 415 19.70 -23.36 -13.53
CA ALA A 415 20.82 -22.80 -12.80
C ALA A 415 21.59 -23.86 -11.98
N GLY A 416 20.87 -24.77 -11.31
CA GLY A 416 21.45 -25.83 -10.49
C GLY A 416 22.04 -27.00 -11.30
N ALA A 417 21.51 -27.25 -12.50
CA ALA A 417 22.06 -28.28 -13.40
C ALA A 417 23.46 -27.93 -13.90
N LEU A 418 23.80 -26.64 -13.99
CA LEU A 418 25.05 -26.16 -14.58
C LEU A 418 26.30 -26.64 -13.83
N PRO A 419 26.46 -26.43 -12.50
CA PRO A 419 27.58 -27.00 -11.75
C PRO A 419 27.67 -28.53 -11.87
N MET A 420 26.52 -29.22 -11.92
CA MET A 420 26.47 -30.68 -12.00
C MET A 420 26.96 -31.20 -13.36
N ILE A 421 26.58 -30.54 -14.46
CA ILE A 421 27.04 -30.92 -15.79
C ILE A 421 28.55 -30.64 -15.93
N VAL A 422 29.06 -29.54 -15.37
CA VAL A 422 30.51 -29.24 -15.36
C VAL A 422 31.28 -30.34 -14.62
N LEU A 423 30.77 -30.74 -13.46
CA LEU A 423 31.38 -31.77 -12.63
C LEU A 423 31.31 -33.16 -13.30
N ALA A 424 30.18 -33.50 -13.91
CA ALA A 424 30.00 -34.73 -14.67
C ALA A 424 30.95 -34.81 -15.89
N LEU A 425 31.08 -33.72 -16.66
CA LEU A 425 32.06 -33.62 -17.76
C LEU A 425 33.49 -33.82 -17.26
N GLY A 426 33.84 -33.18 -16.13
CA GLY A 426 35.16 -33.35 -15.52
C GLY A 426 35.47 -34.80 -15.13
N LEU A 427 34.47 -35.54 -14.63
CA LEU A 427 34.61 -36.95 -14.26
C LEU A 427 34.68 -37.89 -15.48
N ILE A 428 33.84 -37.66 -16.50
CA ILE A 428 33.77 -38.50 -17.71
C ILE A 428 35.06 -38.40 -18.53
N LEU A 429 35.71 -37.23 -18.54
CA LEU A 429 36.90 -37.00 -19.36
C LEU A 429 38.19 -37.62 -18.80
N GLY A 430 38.21 -37.99 -17.51
CA GLY A 430 39.27 -38.76 -16.84
C GLY A 430 40.60 -38.00 -16.60
N PRO A 431 41.38 -38.35 -15.56
CA PRO A 431 42.63 -37.67 -15.21
C PRO A 431 43.78 -37.90 -16.21
N SER A 432 43.66 -38.86 -17.12
CA SER A 432 44.66 -39.16 -18.16
C SER A 432 44.68 -38.16 -19.32
N ILE A 433 43.67 -37.29 -19.43
CA ILE A 433 43.55 -36.28 -20.51
C ILE A 433 43.49 -34.85 -19.92
N VAL A 434 43.10 -34.71 -18.66
CA VAL A 434 42.94 -33.41 -18.00
C VAL A 434 44.30 -33.00 -17.42
N SER A 435 45.00 -32.10 -18.13
CA SER A 435 46.22 -31.47 -17.59
C SER A 435 45.92 -30.85 -16.21
N ARG A 436 46.94 -30.69 -15.36
CA ARG A 436 46.80 -30.04 -14.02
C ARG A 436 46.00 -28.73 -14.09
N TRP A 437 46.12 -28.01 -15.20
CA TRP A 437 45.40 -26.77 -15.49
C TRP A 437 43.91 -26.97 -15.79
N ALA A 438 43.51 -28.04 -16.46
CA ALA A 438 42.11 -28.34 -16.75
C ALA A 438 41.31 -28.73 -15.49
N THR A 439 41.93 -29.38 -14.49
CA THR A 439 41.31 -29.63 -13.18
C THR A 439 41.10 -28.33 -12.39
N ILE A 440 42.09 -27.42 -12.41
CA ILE A 440 41.97 -26.10 -11.80
C ILE A 440 40.85 -25.29 -12.47
N LEU A 441 40.74 -25.36 -13.80
CA LEU A 441 39.68 -24.69 -14.56
C LEU A 441 38.29 -25.26 -14.28
N LEU A 442 38.14 -26.59 -14.16
CA LEU A 442 36.91 -27.23 -13.71
C LEU A 442 36.53 -26.80 -12.29
N GLY A 443 37.51 -26.63 -11.40
CA GLY A 443 37.31 -26.08 -10.06
C GLY A 443 36.85 -24.62 -10.07
N ILE A 444 37.43 -23.77 -10.92
CA ILE A 444 37.02 -22.36 -11.10
C ILE A 444 35.61 -22.30 -11.71
N CYS A 445 35.32 -23.07 -12.76
CA CYS A 445 33.99 -23.14 -13.36
C CYS A 445 32.94 -23.69 -12.38
N GLY A 446 33.32 -24.66 -11.54
CA GLY A 446 32.48 -25.16 -10.45
C GLY A 446 32.20 -24.09 -9.39
N PHE A 447 33.21 -23.30 -8.99
CA PHE A 447 33.05 -22.21 -8.04
C PHE A 447 32.21 -21.06 -8.60
N VAL A 448 32.45 -20.64 -9.84
CA VAL A 448 31.65 -19.62 -10.56
C VAL A 448 30.23 -20.11 -10.79
N GLY A 449 30.05 -21.39 -11.13
CA GLY A 449 28.72 -22.01 -11.22
C GLY A 449 28.02 -22.03 -9.87
N PHE A 450 28.74 -22.29 -8.77
CA PHE A 450 28.19 -22.30 -7.42
C PHE A 450 27.81 -20.90 -6.93
N SER A 451 28.65 -19.89 -7.14
CA SER A 451 28.32 -18.49 -6.82
C SER A 451 27.14 -17.99 -7.66
N GLY A 452 27.12 -18.31 -8.96
CA GLY A 452 26.00 -18.05 -9.84
C GLY A 452 24.72 -18.75 -9.37
N PHE A 453 24.80 -19.97 -8.86
CA PHE A 453 23.65 -20.69 -8.30
C PHE A 453 23.13 -20.03 -7.01
N ILE A 454 24.02 -19.56 -6.13
CA ILE A 454 23.63 -18.77 -4.94
C ILE A 454 22.89 -17.50 -5.35
N SER A 455 23.39 -16.75 -6.33
CA SER A 455 22.71 -15.56 -6.86
C SER A 455 21.35 -15.92 -7.46
N ALA A 456 21.24 -17.04 -8.17
CA ALA A 456 19.99 -17.53 -8.72
C ALA A 456 18.99 -17.92 -7.62
N LEU A 457 19.45 -18.56 -6.53
CA LEU A 457 18.63 -18.87 -5.36
C LEU A 457 18.12 -17.60 -4.68
N TRP A 458 18.98 -16.59 -4.52
CA TRP A 458 18.58 -15.31 -3.95
C TRP A 458 17.52 -14.62 -4.81
N LEU A 459 17.73 -14.52 -6.13
CA LEU A 459 16.76 -13.95 -7.07
C LEU A 459 15.44 -14.74 -7.04
N PHE A 460 15.51 -16.06 -6.98
CA PHE A 460 14.35 -16.93 -6.89
C PHE A 460 13.51 -16.67 -5.63
N GLN A 461 14.17 -16.52 -4.47
CA GLN A 461 13.50 -16.20 -3.21
C GLN A 461 12.92 -14.78 -3.23
N ALA A 462 13.65 -13.81 -3.78
CA ALA A 462 13.19 -12.44 -3.92
C ALA A 462 11.93 -12.36 -4.81
N ILE A 463 11.97 -12.98 -6.00
CA ILE A 463 10.82 -13.06 -6.91
C ILE A 463 9.63 -13.75 -6.23
N GLN A 464 9.85 -14.83 -5.48
CA GLN A 464 8.78 -15.51 -4.75
C GLN A 464 8.12 -14.58 -3.72
N SER A 465 8.93 -13.89 -2.92
CA SER A 465 8.44 -12.94 -1.93
C SER A 465 7.61 -11.83 -2.59
N ASP A 466 8.11 -11.28 -3.69
CA ASP A 466 7.43 -10.21 -4.43
C ASP A 466 6.11 -10.71 -5.02
N ILE A 467 6.09 -11.89 -5.65
CA ILE A 467 4.88 -12.46 -6.25
C ILE A 467 3.80 -12.72 -5.19
N VAL A 468 4.16 -13.23 -4.00
CA VAL A 468 3.19 -13.43 -2.92
C VAL A 468 2.57 -12.09 -2.52
N LEU A 469 3.38 -11.06 -2.32
CA LEU A 469 2.91 -9.73 -1.95
C LEU A 469 2.07 -9.06 -3.06
N LEU A 470 2.45 -9.24 -4.32
CA LEU A 470 1.70 -8.73 -5.47
C LEU A 470 0.38 -9.47 -5.64
N LYS A 471 0.35 -10.78 -5.41
CA LYS A 471 -0.90 -11.55 -5.35
C LYS A 471 -1.76 -11.04 -4.20
N GLU A 472 -1.22 -10.88 -3.00
CA GLU A 472 -1.98 -10.31 -1.87
C GLU A 472 -2.49 -8.89 -2.18
N ALA A 473 -1.69 -8.01 -2.76
CA ALA A 473 -2.14 -6.67 -3.15
C ALA A 473 -3.23 -6.70 -4.23
N THR A 474 -3.20 -7.69 -5.13
CA THR A 474 -4.24 -7.87 -6.17
C THR A 474 -5.49 -8.60 -5.65
N PHE A 475 -5.35 -9.51 -4.68
CA PHE A 475 -6.44 -10.31 -4.09
C PHE A 475 -7.13 -9.64 -2.89
N ALA A 476 -6.37 -8.94 -2.04
CA ALA A 476 -6.77 -8.62 -0.66
C ALA A 476 -8.04 -7.78 -0.57
N TYR A 477 -8.42 -7.03 -1.61
CA TYR A 477 -9.61 -6.18 -1.55
C TYR A 477 -10.55 -6.21 -2.75
N GLY A 478 -10.25 -6.99 -3.79
CA GLY A 478 -11.26 -7.34 -4.79
C GLY A 478 -12.19 -8.46 -4.31
N GLY A 479 -11.68 -9.42 -3.52
CA GLY A 479 -12.26 -10.77 -3.46
C GLY A 479 -13.09 -11.15 -2.25
N LYS A 480 -13.09 -10.35 -1.18
CA LYS A 480 -13.91 -10.64 0.00
C LYS A 480 -15.36 -10.15 -0.12
N LEU A 481 -15.71 -9.42 -1.19
CA LEU A 481 -17.10 -9.05 -1.50
C LEU A 481 -17.83 -10.10 -2.36
N ASP A 482 -17.11 -10.92 -3.13
CA ASP A 482 -17.73 -11.93 -4.02
C ASP A 482 -17.88 -13.31 -3.34
N ASN A 483 -16.94 -13.69 -2.48
CA ASN A 483 -16.97 -15.01 -1.82
C ASN A 483 -17.97 -15.16 -0.66
N GLN A 484 -18.78 -14.14 -0.36
CA GLN A 484 -19.96 -14.30 0.51
C GLN A 484 -21.28 -14.49 -0.27
N GLU A 485 -21.33 -14.25 -1.58
CA GLU A 485 -22.54 -14.52 -2.39
C GLU A 485 -22.51 -15.88 -3.09
N VAL A 486 -21.35 -16.54 -3.24
CA VAL A 486 -21.25 -17.87 -3.89
C VAL A 486 -21.51 -19.06 -2.92
N LYS A 487 -21.98 -18.80 -1.69
CA LYS A 487 -22.42 -19.85 -0.73
C LYS A 487 -23.91 -19.83 -0.41
N ARG A 488 -24.73 -19.12 -1.19
CA ARG A 488 -26.19 -19.27 -1.21
C ARG A 488 -26.68 -19.37 -2.66
N GLY A 489 -26.55 -20.55 -3.23
CA GLY A 489 -27.17 -20.98 -4.47
C GLY A 489 -27.44 -22.47 -4.39
#